data_AF-A0AA41MPY9-F1
#
_entry.id   AF-A0AA41MPY9-F1
#
_cell.length_a   1.000
_cell.length_b   1.000
_cell.length_c   1.000
_cell.angle_alpha   90.00
_cell.angle_beta   90.00
_cell.angle_gamma   90.00
#
_symmetry.space_group_name_H-M   'P 1'
#
loop_
_entity.id
_entity.type
_entity.pdbx_description
1 polymer ?
#
loop_
_entity_poly.entity_id
_entity_poly.type
_entity_poly.pdbx_seq_one_letter_code
_entity_poly.pdbx_strand_id
1 'polypeptide(L)'
;MEGENHSVVSEFVFLGLTNSWGIQLLLFVFSSMFFVASMMGNSLIVFTVDSEPHLHSPTYFLLVNLSFIDLGLSFVISPKMIYDLFRMNKVISFRGCVTQILFIHVIGGVEIVLLIAMAFDRYVAICKPLHYLTIMSPRMCIFFSVTA
;
A
#
# COMPACT_ATOMS: atom_id res chain seq x y z
N MET A 1 3.36 -19.04 45.63
CA MET A 1 2.37 -18.79 44.56
C MET A 1 2.59 -17.36 44.10
N GLU A 2 3.41 -17.19 43.07
CA GLU A 2 3.71 -15.89 42.47
C GLU A 2 2.43 -15.37 41.83
N GLY A 3 1.94 -14.21 42.30
CA GLY A 3 0.81 -13.52 41.71
C GLY A 3 1.23 -12.97 40.36
N GLU A 4 0.85 -13.64 39.28
CA GLU A 4 0.93 -13.08 37.94
C GLU A 4 0.10 -11.79 37.90
N ASN A 5 0.77 -10.64 37.80
CA ASN A 5 0.13 -9.38 37.46
C ASN A 5 -0.31 -9.48 35.99
N HIS A 6 -1.51 -9.97 35.73
CA HIS A 6 -2.17 -9.90 34.42
C HIS A 6 -2.61 -8.46 34.12
N SER A 7 -1.67 -7.51 34.01
CA SER A 7 -1.99 -6.20 33.44
C SER A 7 -2.22 -6.38 31.94
N VAL A 8 -3.48 -6.38 31.52
CA VAL A 8 -3.85 -6.33 30.10
C VAL A 8 -3.24 -5.05 29.51
N VAL A 9 -2.19 -5.18 28.70
CA VAL A 9 -1.52 -4.05 28.04
C VAL A 9 -2.51 -3.42 27.05
N SER A 10 -3.22 -2.38 27.48
CA SER A 10 -4.27 -1.73 26.71
C SER A 10 -3.73 -0.69 25.71
N GLU A 11 -2.58 -0.10 26.02
CA GLU A 11 -2.03 1.04 25.31
C GLU A 11 -0.50 0.91 25.14
N PHE A 12 -0.02 1.15 23.91
CA PHE A 12 1.39 1.35 23.65
C PHE A 12 1.65 2.84 23.54
N VAL A 13 2.46 3.37 24.46
CA VAL A 13 2.99 4.73 24.35
C VAL A 13 4.14 4.66 23.34
N PHE A 14 3.92 5.20 22.15
CA PHE A 14 5.01 5.36 21.20
C PHE A 14 5.86 6.52 21.72
N LEU A 15 7.01 6.23 22.34
CA LEU A 15 8.05 7.25 22.55
C LEU A 15 8.33 7.84 21.17
N GLY A 16 7.95 9.09 20.93
CA GLY A 16 7.88 9.63 19.58
C GLY A 16 9.17 9.45 18.78
N LEU A 17 9.01 9.30 17.44
CA LEU A 17 10.10 9.17 16.46
C LEU A 17 11.28 10.12 16.71
N THR A 18 11.00 11.34 17.20
CA THR A 18 12.01 12.29 17.64
C THR A 18 11.42 13.35 18.57
N ASN A 19 12.24 13.84 19.49
CA ASN A 19 11.93 14.96 20.39
C ASN A 19 12.40 16.33 19.83
N SER A 20 13.12 16.33 18.71
CA SER A 20 13.58 17.58 18.07
C SER A 20 12.50 18.14 17.16
N TRP A 21 12.07 19.37 17.44
CA TRP A 21 11.07 20.10 16.65
C TRP A 21 11.45 20.23 15.17
N GLY A 22 12.74 20.43 14.87
CA GLY A 22 13.23 20.52 13.49
C GLY A 22 13.10 19.21 12.72
N ILE A 23 13.35 18.06 13.37
CA ILE A 23 13.22 16.74 12.73
C ILE A 23 11.74 16.38 12.53
N GLN A 24 10.86 16.74 13.46
CA GLN A 24 9.41 16.56 13.28
C GLN A 24 8.88 17.36 12.08
N LEU A 25 9.33 18.61 11.94
CA LEU A 25 8.99 19.46 10.79
C LEU A 25 9.48 18.86 9.46
N LEU A 26 10.72 18.38 9.42
CA LEU A 26 11.26 17.70 8.23
C LEU A 26 10.46 16.44 7.88
N LEU A 27 10.16 15.59 8.87
CA LEU A 27 9.35 14.38 8.66
C LEU A 27 7.94 14.75 8.19
N PHE A 28 7.33 15.80 8.72
CA PHE A 28 6.02 16.27 8.29
C PHE A 28 6.03 16.73 6.83
N VAL A 29 6.97 17.59 6.45
CA VAL A 29 7.09 18.10 5.08
C VAL A 29 7.35 16.95 4.10
N PHE A 30 8.27 16.06 4.44
CA PHE A 30 8.57 14.88 3.64
C PHE A 30 7.33 13.99 3.48
N SER A 31 6.70 13.61 4.58
CA SER A 31 5.49 12.76 4.59
C SER A 31 4.35 13.35 3.77
N SER A 32 4.12 14.65 3.89
CA SER A 32 3.10 15.38 3.12
C SER A 32 3.42 15.40 1.63
N MET A 33 4.69 15.64 1.26
CA MET A 33 5.13 15.61 -0.13
C MET A 33 4.93 14.22 -0.76
N PHE A 34 5.31 13.14 -0.07
CA PHE A 34 5.09 11.77 -0.54
C PHE A 34 3.61 11.45 -0.68
N PHE A 35 2.78 11.89 0.27
CA PHE A 35 1.33 11.69 0.19
C PHE A 35 0.74 12.34 -1.05
N VAL A 36 1.03 13.63 -1.29
CA VAL A 36 0.53 14.36 -2.46
C VAL A 36 1.06 13.74 -3.75
N ALA A 37 2.36 13.41 -3.81
CA ALA A 37 2.96 12.79 -4.99
C ALA A 37 2.34 11.43 -5.31
N SER A 38 2.13 10.57 -4.31
CA SER A 38 1.49 9.26 -4.48
C SER A 38 0.04 9.38 -4.92
N MET A 39 -0.74 10.26 -4.28
CA MET A 39 -2.13 10.53 -4.64
C MET A 39 -2.24 11.03 -6.08
N MET A 40 -1.41 12.00 -6.46
CA MET A 40 -1.41 12.59 -7.80
C MET A 40 -0.95 11.57 -8.84
N GLY A 41 0.15 10.86 -8.59
CA GLY A 41 0.71 9.87 -9.50
C GLY A 41 -0.26 8.72 -9.79
N ASN A 42 -0.81 8.10 -8.75
CA ASN A 42 -1.73 6.98 -8.91
C ASN A 42 -3.08 7.40 -9.50
N SER A 43 -3.57 8.61 -9.19
CA SER A 43 -4.80 9.13 -9.83
C SER A 43 -4.58 9.42 -11.32
N LEU A 44 -3.43 9.98 -11.69
CA LEU A 44 -3.07 10.23 -13.09
C LEU A 44 -3.00 8.93 -13.89
N ILE A 45 -2.44 7.87 -13.29
CA ILE A 45 -2.39 6.54 -13.90
C ILE A 45 -3.80 6.03 -14.19
N VAL A 46 -4.69 6.03 -13.20
CA VAL A 46 -6.08 5.57 -13.37
C VAL A 46 -6.78 6.38 -14.45
N PHE A 47 -6.66 7.70 -14.40
CA PHE A 47 -7.25 8.61 -15.39
C PHE A 47 -6.72 8.36 -16.82
N THR A 48 -5.42 8.11 -16.96
CA THR A 48 -4.80 7.85 -18.27
C THR A 48 -5.29 6.54 -18.86
N VAL A 49 -5.44 5.50 -18.05
CA VAL A 49 -5.95 4.20 -18.49
C VAL A 49 -7.44 4.28 -18.87
N ASP A 50 -8.25 5.04 -18.12
CA ASP A 50 -9.66 5.24 -18.42
C ASP A 50 -9.89 6.07 -19.71
N SER A 51 -9.01 7.04 -19.96
CA SER A 51 -9.13 7.95 -21.11
C SER A 51 -8.74 7.32 -22.45
N GLU A 52 -7.93 6.27 -22.47
CA GLU A 52 -7.38 5.66 -23.70
C GLU A 52 -7.79 4.19 -23.84
N PRO A 53 -8.83 3.88 -24.63
CA PRO A 53 -9.36 2.53 -24.79
C PRO A 53 -8.36 1.54 -25.39
N HIS A 54 -7.37 2.03 -26.15
CA HIS A 54 -6.31 1.22 -26.75
C HIS A 54 -5.32 0.63 -25.74
N LEU A 55 -5.32 1.11 -24.49
CA LEU A 55 -4.49 0.60 -23.39
C LEU A 55 -5.16 -0.57 -22.63
N HIS A 56 -6.28 -1.15 -23.08
CA HIS A 56 -6.92 -2.32 -22.44
C HIS A 56 -6.14 -3.64 -22.62
N SER A 57 -4.83 -3.63 -22.35
CA SER A 57 -3.99 -4.81 -22.20
C SER A 57 -4.02 -5.31 -20.74
N PRO A 58 -3.83 -6.63 -20.51
CA PRO A 58 -3.65 -7.25 -19.19
C PRO A 58 -2.79 -6.45 -18.20
N THR A 59 -1.72 -5.82 -18.70
CA THR A 59 -0.80 -5.03 -17.88
C THR A 59 -1.44 -3.79 -17.28
N TYR A 60 -2.21 -3.03 -18.07
CA TYR A 60 -2.84 -1.80 -17.58
C TYR A 60 -3.97 -2.08 -16.61
N PHE A 61 -4.66 -3.21 -16.76
CA PHE A 61 -5.62 -3.68 -15.75
C PHE A 61 -4.92 -3.95 -14.40
N LEU A 62 -3.80 -4.68 -14.40
CA LEU A 62 -3.00 -4.91 -13.19
C LEU A 62 -2.47 -3.60 -12.60
N LEU A 63 -2.09 -2.65 -13.47
CA LEU A 63 -1.53 -1.35 -13.09
C LEU A 63 -2.59 -0.47 -12.42
N VAL A 64 -3.85 -0.48 -12.90
CA VAL A 64 -4.97 0.19 -12.22
C VAL A 64 -5.23 -0.40 -10.83
N ASN A 65 -5.22 -1.74 -10.70
CA ASN A 65 -5.36 -2.41 -9.40
C ASN A 65 -4.22 -2.02 -8.43
N LEU A 66 -2.98 -1.97 -8.93
CA LEU A 66 -1.83 -1.52 -8.15
C LEU A 66 -1.99 -0.07 -7.69
N SER A 67 -2.44 0.83 -8.57
CA SER A 67 -2.69 2.23 -8.19
C SER A 67 -3.78 2.37 -7.14
N PHE A 68 -4.85 1.56 -7.17
CA PHE A 68 -5.84 1.55 -6.09
C PHE A 68 -5.25 1.11 -4.74
N ILE A 69 -4.39 0.10 -4.76
CA ILE A 69 -3.68 -0.39 -3.57
C ILE A 69 -2.75 0.69 -3.02
N ASP A 70 -1.99 1.36 -3.87
CA ASP A 70 -1.06 2.43 -3.46
C ASP A 70 -1.78 3.64 -2.87
N LEU A 71 -2.93 4.03 -3.44
CA LEU A 71 -3.81 5.06 -2.89
C LEU A 71 -4.32 4.64 -1.50
N GLY A 72 -4.75 3.39 -1.35
CA GLY A 72 -5.19 2.82 -0.07
C GLY A 72 -4.08 2.83 0.99
N LEU A 73 -2.88 2.35 0.64
CA LEU A 73 -1.69 2.37 1.50
C LEU A 73 -1.34 3.79 1.94
N SER A 74 -1.30 4.72 0.98
CA SER A 74 -1.00 6.13 1.23
C SER A 74 -2.01 6.74 2.20
N PHE A 75 -3.30 6.41 2.05
CA PHE A 75 -4.35 6.88 2.94
C PHE A 75 -4.31 6.24 4.34
N VAL A 76 -3.78 5.03 4.50
CA VAL A 76 -3.66 4.38 5.82
C VAL A 76 -2.41 4.87 6.56
N ILE A 77 -1.29 5.06 5.85
CA ILE A 77 0.02 5.36 6.44
C ILE A 77 0.18 6.87 6.70
N SER A 78 -0.15 7.73 5.73
CA SER A 78 0.14 9.16 5.80
C SER A 78 -0.64 9.93 6.87
N PRO A 79 -1.99 9.82 7.00
CA PRO A 79 -2.70 10.57 8.03
C PRO A 79 -2.33 10.10 9.43
N LYS A 80 -1.95 8.83 9.61
CA LYS A 80 -1.47 8.34 10.89
C LYS A 80 -0.11 8.91 11.26
N MET A 81 0.84 8.91 10.32
CA MET A 81 2.17 9.50 10.54
C MET A 81 2.09 11.01 10.79
N ILE A 82 1.22 11.73 10.08
CA ILE A 82 0.96 13.16 10.28
C ILE A 82 0.27 13.41 11.63
N TYR A 83 -0.73 12.61 11.99
CA TYR A 83 -1.42 12.73 13.28
C TYR A 83 -0.48 12.47 14.47
N ASP A 84 0.38 11.45 14.35
CA ASP A 84 1.38 11.10 15.38
C ASP A 84 2.54 12.12 15.47
N LEU A 85 2.69 13.02 14.50
CA LEU A 85 3.67 14.12 14.57
C LEU A 85 3.15 15.32 15.38
N PHE A 86 1.84 15.60 15.36
CA PHE A 86 1.24 16.75 16.07
C PHE A 86 0.74 16.44 17.49
N ARG A 87 0.55 15.17 17.84
CA ARG A 87 0.15 14.75 19.20
C ARG A 87 1.35 14.72 20.14
N MET A 88 1.29 15.52 21.21
CA MET A 88 2.23 15.46 22.34
C MET A 88 2.23 14.10 23.06
N ASN A 89 1.10 13.38 23.05
CA ASN A 89 0.97 12.01 23.56
C ASN A 89 0.61 11.06 22.41
N LYS A 90 1.59 10.31 21.91
CA LYS A 90 1.44 9.33 20.82
C LYS A 90 0.97 8.01 21.39
N VAL A 91 -0.32 7.93 21.69
CA VAL A 91 -0.94 6.71 22.23
C VAL A 91 -1.69 6.02 21.11
N ILE A 92 -1.16 4.90 20.66
CA ILE A 92 -1.88 3.96 19.80
C ILE A 92 -2.40 2.84 20.69
N SER A 93 -3.70 2.56 20.60
CA SER A 93 -4.24 1.37 21.28
C SER A 93 -3.57 0.12 20.73
N PHE A 94 -3.28 -0.85 21.59
CA PHE A 94 -2.68 -2.14 21.15
C PHE A 94 -3.46 -2.78 20.00
N ARG A 95 -4.80 -2.78 20.10
CA ARG A 95 -5.68 -3.27 19.03
C ARG A 95 -5.47 -2.50 17.73
N GLY A 96 -5.36 -1.18 17.79
CA GLY A 96 -5.12 -0.31 16.63
C GLY A 96 -3.77 -0.54 15.97
N CYS A 97 -2.73 -0.82 16.77
CA CYS A 97 -1.40 -1.17 16.29
C CYS A 97 -1.41 -2.51 15.56
N VAL A 98 -1.94 -3.55 16.19
CA VAL A 98 -2.05 -4.89 15.60
C VAL A 98 -2.86 -4.85 14.31
N THR A 99 -4.01 -4.15 14.30
CA THR A 99 -4.81 -4.01 13.07
C THR A 99 -4.04 -3.30 11.97
N GLN A 100 -3.26 -2.26 12.28
CA GLN A 100 -2.49 -1.55 11.26
C GLN A 100 -1.36 -2.40 10.70
N ILE A 101 -0.63 -3.13 11.55
CA ILE A 101 0.44 -4.03 11.10
C ILE A 101 -0.13 -5.10 10.19
N LEU A 102 -1.26 -5.70 10.58
CA LEU A 102 -1.95 -6.71 9.76
C LEU A 102 -2.40 -6.13 8.42
N PHE A 103 -3.02 -4.95 8.42
CA PHE A 103 -3.43 -4.28 7.18
C PHE A 103 -2.25 -3.99 6.27
N ILE A 104 -1.14 -3.45 6.80
CA ILE A 104 0.07 -3.18 6.01
C ILE A 104 0.64 -4.48 5.43
N HIS A 105 0.70 -5.56 6.21
CA HIS A 105 1.21 -6.84 5.74
C HIS A 105 0.34 -7.45 4.63
N VAL A 106 -0.98 -7.45 4.82
CA VAL A 106 -1.91 -7.99 3.83
C VAL A 106 -1.83 -7.18 2.55
N ILE A 107 -1.92 -5.84 2.65
CA ILE A 107 -1.90 -4.98 1.47
C ILE A 107 -0.54 -5.06 0.75
N GLY A 108 0.58 -5.09 1.49
CA GLY A 108 1.90 -5.28 0.89
C GLY A 108 2.07 -6.67 0.23
N GLY A 109 1.44 -7.70 0.78
CA GLY A 109 1.36 -9.01 0.15
C GLY A 109 0.64 -8.94 -1.21
N VAL A 110 -0.51 -8.27 -1.24
CA VAL A 110 -1.30 -8.06 -2.48
C VAL A 110 -0.49 -7.29 -3.52
N GLU A 111 0.20 -6.22 -3.11
CA GLU A 111 1.10 -5.43 -3.95
C GLU A 111 2.18 -6.30 -4.62
N ILE A 112 2.85 -7.15 -3.83
CA ILE A 112 3.89 -8.07 -4.32
C ILE A 112 3.31 -9.07 -5.34
N VAL A 113 2.15 -9.64 -5.07
CA VAL A 113 1.49 -10.58 -6.00
C VAL A 113 1.18 -9.90 -7.34
N LEU A 114 0.68 -8.67 -7.32
CA LEU A 114 0.43 -7.90 -8.55
C LEU A 114 1.72 -7.56 -9.31
N LEU A 115 2.78 -7.15 -8.59
CA LEU A 115 4.10 -6.91 -9.20
C LEU A 115 4.64 -8.16 -9.89
N ILE A 116 4.52 -9.33 -9.25
CA ILE A 116 4.90 -10.62 -9.84
C ILE A 116 4.04 -10.93 -11.06
N ALA A 117 2.72 -10.70 -11.01
CA ALA A 117 1.83 -10.91 -12.14
C ALA A 117 2.20 -10.03 -13.34
N MET A 118 2.55 -8.77 -13.13
CA MET A 118 3.04 -7.87 -14.18
C MET A 118 4.39 -8.31 -14.76
N ALA A 119 5.31 -8.77 -13.91
CA ALA A 119 6.59 -9.31 -14.36
C ALA A 119 6.38 -10.59 -15.21
N PHE A 120 5.45 -11.44 -14.80
CA PHE A 120 5.07 -12.65 -15.53
C PHE A 120 4.42 -12.33 -16.88
N ASP A 121 3.51 -11.34 -16.92
CA ASP A 121 2.93 -10.83 -18.17
C ASP A 121 4.01 -10.43 -19.18
N ARG A 122 4.96 -9.58 -18.76
CA ARG A 122 6.07 -9.13 -19.61
C ARG A 122 6.97 -10.29 -20.05
N TYR A 123 7.23 -11.24 -19.16
CA TYR A 123 8.00 -12.44 -19.49
C TYR A 123 7.34 -13.28 -20.58
N VAL A 124 6.05 -13.58 -20.46
CA VAL A 124 5.31 -14.38 -21.45
C VAL A 124 5.21 -13.64 -22.78
N ALA A 125 5.01 -12.33 -22.76
CA ALA A 125 4.97 -11.50 -23.97
C ALA A 125 6.28 -11.58 -24.77
N ILE A 126 7.43 -11.62 -24.10
CA ILE A 126 8.76 -11.68 -24.74
C ILE A 126 9.09 -13.13 -25.15
N CYS A 127 8.94 -14.09 -24.25
CA CYS A 127 9.42 -15.45 -24.47
C CYS A 127 8.47 -16.31 -25.32
N LYS A 128 7.18 -15.97 -25.36
CA LYS A 128 6.12 -16.77 -26.03
C LYS A 128 5.06 -15.88 -26.72
N PRO A 129 5.43 -15.00 -27.67
CA PRO A 129 4.52 -14.03 -28.27
C PRO A 129 3.30 -14.68 -28.96
N LEU A 130 3.48 -15.81 -29.66
CA LEU A 130 2.41 -16.54 -30.34
C LEU A 130 1.39 -17.20 -29.40
N HIS A 131 1.79 -17.49 -28.16
CA HIS A 131 0.91 -18.08 -27.14
C HIS A 131 0.44 -17.07 -26.08
N TYR A 132 0.84 -15.81 -26.20
CA TYR A 132 0.56 -14.77 -25.21
C TYR A 132 -0.95 -14.61 -24.97
N LEU A 133 -1.75 -14.50 -26.05
CA LEU A 133 -3.21 -14.34 -25.94
C LEU A 133 -3.92 -15.53 -25.30
N THR A 134 -3.30 -16.72 -25.35
CA THR A 134 -3.85 -17.95 -24.74
C THR A 134 -3.46 -18.05 -23.26
N ILE A 135 -2.27 -17.59 -22.90
CA ILE A 135 -1.71 -17.69 -21.54
C ILE A 135 -2.15 -16.49 -20.68
N MET A 136 -2.02 -15.26 -21.18
CA MET A 136 -2.45 -14.03 -20.51
C MET A 136 -3.81 -13.58 -21.03
N SER A 137 -4.86 -14.19 -20.47
CA SER A 137 -6.25 -13.80 -20.73
C SER A 137 -6.80 -12.91 -19.61
N PRO A 138 -7.87 -12.14 -19.85
CA PRO A 138 -8.55 -11.36 -18.81
C PRO A 138 -8.95 -12.20 -17.59
N ARG A 139 -9.23 -13.51 -17.79
CA ARG A 139 -9.55 -14.44 -16.70
C ARG A 139 -8.36 -14.70 -15.79
N MET A 140 -7.14 -14.74 -16.33
CA MET A 140 -5.91 -14.85 -15.54
C MET A 140 -5.62 -13.57 -14.76
N CYS A 141 -5.86 -12.40 -15.35
CA CYS A 141 -5.79 -11.13 -14.61
C CYS A 141 -6.78 -11.10 -13.43
N ILE A 142 -8.03 -11.51 -13.67
CA ILE A 142 -9.05 -11.63 -12.61
C ILE A 142 -8.61 -12.65 -11.57
N PHE A 143 -8.03 -13.79 -11.98
CA PHE A 143 -7.49 -14.77 -11.05
C PHE A 143 -6.42 -14.16 -10.14
N PHE A 144 -5.42 -13.46 -10.69
CA PHE A 144 -4.40 -12.78 -9.89
C PHE A 144 -4.99 -11.74 -8.95
N SER A 145 -5.97 -10.95 -9.39
CA SER A 145 -6.67 -9.98 -8.55
C SER A 145 -7.56 -10.59 -7.46
N VAL A 146 -8.06 -11.82 -7.65
CA VAL A 146 -8.91 -12.53 -6.69
C VAL A 146 -8.11 -13.39 -5.72
N THR A 147 -6.94 -13.90 -6.15
CA THR A 147 -6.04 -14.68 -5.30
C THR A 147 -5.14 -13.82 -4.41
N ALA A 148 -4.98 -12.54 -4.77
CA ALA A 148 -4.25 -11.56 -3.97
C ALA A 148 -5.12 -11.05 -2.82
#